data_AF-A0AAP8PEN9-F1
#
_entry.id   AF-A0AAP8PEN9-F1
#
_cell.length_a   1.000
_cell.length_b   1.000
_cell.length_c   1.000
_cell.angle_alpha   90.00
_cell.angle_beta   90.00
_cell.angle_gamma   90.00
#
_symmetry.space_group_name_H-M   'P 1'
#
loop_
_entity.id
_entity.type
_entity.pdbx_description
1 polymer ?
#
loop_
_entity_poly.entity_id
_entity_poly.type
_entity_poly.pdbx_seq_one_letter_code
_entity_poly.pdbx_strand_id
1 'polypeptide(L)'
;MSQNVYQFIDLQRVDPPKKPLKIRKIEFVEIYEPFSETQAKAQADRCLSCGNPYCEWKCPVHNYIPNWLKLANEGRIMEAADLAHQTNSLPEVCGRVCPQDRLCEGSCTLNDEFGAVTIGNIERYISDKAIEMGWKPDMSHVQPTGKRVAIVGAGPAGLACADVLTRNGVKAVVYDRHPEIGGLLTFGIPAFKLEKEVMVKRRSIFSEMGIEFQLNTEVGKDISMETLLSEYDAVFLGVGTYQSMRGGLENEEAQGVYDALPFLIANTKQLMGYETEQHEPYVSMEGKRVVVLGGGDTAMDCVRTSVRQGATQVTCAYRRDEANMPGSKREVKNAREEGVDFQFNLQPLSIELNSAGRVAGVKMVRTQLGAPDANGRQAAEQVPGSEHVIDADAVVMAFGFRPHRMDWLAAHDVQLDKQGRILAPEGSDNAFQTSNPKIFAGGDAVRGSDLVVTAIAEGRKAADGIMNYLEV
;
A
#
# COMPACT_ATOMS: atom_id res chain seq x y z
N MET A 1 40.10 8.73 7.84
CA MET A 1 39.66 8.99 9.24
C MET A 1 38.88 7.76 9.68
N SER A 2 39.16 7.21 10.85
CA SER A 2 38.38 6.09 11.40
C SER A 2 36.93 6.52 11.56
N GLN A 3 35.99 5.74 11.02
CA GLN A 3 34.55 6.00 11.08
C GLN A 3 34.11 6.06 12.55
N ASN A 4 33.40 7.12 12.96
CA ASN A 4 32.94 7.27 14.34
C ASN A 4 31.71 6.37 14.58
N VAL A 5 31.93 5.16 15.09
CA VAL A 5 30.87 4.16 15.34
C VAL A 5 29.86 4.63 16.41
N TYR A 6 30.18 5.68 17.18
CA TYR A 6 29.33 6.23 18.25
C TYR A 6 28.58 7.51 17.86
N GLN A 7 28.53 7.85 16.57
CA GLN A 7 27.90 9.08 16.10
C GLN A 7 26.44 9.23 16.56
N PHE A 8 25.72 8.12 16.77
CA PHE A 8 24.34 8.11 17.25
C PHE A 8 24.14 8.66 18.67
N ILE A 9 25.21 8.76 19.48
CA ILE A 9 25.17 9.36 20.83
C ILE A 9 25.06 10.88 20.69
N ASP A 10 25.84 11.45 19.78
CA ASP A 10 25.92 12.90 19.56
C ASP A 10 24.85 13.40 18.57
N LEU A 11 24.46 12.57 17.61
CA LEU A 11 23.44 12.87 16.61
C LEU A 11 22.09 12.23 16.96
N GLN A 12 21.16 13.09 17.33
CA GLN A 12 19.76 12.72 17.54
C GLN A 12 19.08 12.33 16.23
N ARG A 13 18.06 11.48 16.34
CA ARG A 13 17.16 11.17 15.22
C ARG A 13 16.47 12.44 14.75
N VAL A 14 16.45 12.67 13.44
CA VAL A 14 15.73 13.77 12.81
C VAL A 14 14.78 13.22 11.76
N ASP A 15 13.48 13.46 11.93
CA ASP A 15 12.48 13.19 10.89
C ASP A 15 12.41 14.35 9.88
N PRO A 16 11.99 14.09 8.62
CA PRO A 16 11.85 15.14 7.63
C PRO A 16 10.85 16.21 8.05
N PRO A 17 11.10 17.49 7.71
CA PRO A 17 10.17 18.55 8.03
C PRO A 17 8.84 18.33 7.29
N LYS A 18 7.76 18.76 7.93
CA LYS A 18 6.41 18.69 7.38
C LYS A 18 6.03 20.03 6.77
N LYS A 19 5.33 19.99 5.63
CA LYS A 19 4.69 21.18 5.06
C LYS A 19 3.74 21.83 6.11
N PRO A 20 3.60 23.16 6.12
CA PRO A 20 2.70 23.87 7.03
C PRO A 20 1.25 23.35 6.96
N LEU A 21 0.54 23.38 8.11
CA LEU A 21 -0.85 22.88 8.20
C LEU A 21 -1.79 23.49 7.17
N LYS A 22 -1.66 24.80 6.89
CA LYS A 22 -2.48 25.51 5.90
C LYS A 22 -2.39 24.90 4.49
N ILE A 23 -1.25 24.33 4.13
CA ILE A 23 -1.03 23.66 2.84
C ILE A 23 -1.57 22.23 2.94
N ARG A 24 -1.20 21.50 4.02
CA ARG A 24 -1.63 20.11 4.24
C ARG A 24 -3.15 19.95 4.23
N LYS A 25 -3.92 20.93 4.70
CA LYS A 25 -5.38 20.84 4.72
C LYS A 25 -6.06 21.07 3.37
N ILE A 26 -5.33 21.48 2.33
CA ILE A 26 -5.93 21.91 1.05
C ILE A 26 -5.29 21.16 -0.11
N GLU A 27 -3.96 21.07 -0.14
CA GLU A 27 -3.24 20.49 -1.26
C GLU A 27 -3.12 18.97 -1.13
N PHE A 28 -3.30 18.28 -2.27
CA PHE A 28 -3.04 16.85 -2.44
C PHE A 28 -1.60 16.64 -2.89
N VAL A 29 -0.64 17.04 -2.04
CA VAL A 29 0.80 16.88 -2.28
C VAL A 29 1.48 16.24 -1.07
N GLU A 30 2.59 15.55 -1.30
CA GLU A 30 3.34 14.89 -0.23
C GLU A 30 3.65 15.84 0.94
N ILE A 31 3.28 15.43 2.15
CA ILE A 31 3.35 16.31 3.33
C ILE A 31 4.76 16.41 3.94
N TYR A 32 5.63 15.44 3.65
CA TYR A 32 7.00 15.38 4.15
C TYR A 32 7.96 15.82 3.06
N GLU A 33 8.84 16.76 3.39
CA GLU A 33 9.90 17.17 2.48
C GLU A 33 10.97 16.07 2.38
N PRO A 34 11.64 15.93 1.22
CA PRO A 34 12.77 15.02 1.10
C PRO A 34 13.92 15.48 2.00
N PHE A 35 14.77 14.54 2.43
CA PHE A 35 16.02 14.91 3.08
C PHE A 35 16.93 15.67 2.13
N SER A 36 17.63 16.66 2.68
CA SER A 36 18.84 17.18 2.06
C SER A 36 19.96 16.15 2.11
N GLU A 37 20.97 16.31 1.25
CA GLU A 37 22.17 15.46 1.27
C GLU A 37 22.84 15.42 2.65
N THR A 38 22.96 16.58 3.31
CA THR A 38 23.54 16.68 4.65
C THR A 38 22.72 15.88 5.68
N GLN A 39 21.40 15.97 5.64
CA GLN A 39 20.54 15.20 6.53
C GLN A 39 20.63 13.70 6.26
N ALA A 40 20.59 13.29 4.99
CA ALA A 40 20.69 11.88 4.61
C ALA A 40 22.03 11.28 5.06
N LYS A 41 23.15 11.97 4.82
CA LYS A 41 24.48 11.54 5.27
C LYS A 41 24.57 11.42 6.78
N ALA A 42 24.12 12.45 7.50
CA ALA A 42 24.18 12.50 8.96
C ALA A 42 23.28 11.43 9.63
N GLN A 43 22.06 11.23 9.11
CA GLN A 43 21.14 10.22 9.65
C GLN A 43 21.58 8.80 9.28
N ALA A 44 22.21 8.59 8.12
CA ALA A 44 22.82 7.32 7.75
C ALA A 44 24.03 6.97 8.64
N ASP A 45 24.80 7.97 9.08
CA ASP A 45 25.97 7.80 9.98
C ASP A 45 25.60 7.27 11.36
N ARG A 46 24.31 7.37 11.74
CA ARG A 46 23.81 6.78 12.99
C ARG A 46 23.77 5.25 12.94
N CYS A 47 23.92 4.62 11.77
CA CYS A 47 23.88 3.17 11.63
C CYS A 47 25.10 2.50 12.27
N LEU A 48 24.86 1.53 13.16
CA LEU A 48 25.91 0.74 13.83
C LEU A 48 26.62 -0.26 12.90
N SER A 49 26.10 -0.49 11.69
CA SER A 49 26.54 -1.60 10.83
C SER A 49 26.54 -2.95 11.57
N CYS A 50 25.42 -3.26 12.25
CA CYS A 50 25.27 -4.47 13.08
C CYS A 50 25.66 -5.73 12.30
N GLY A 51 26.44 -6.62 12.93
CA GLY A 51 26.81 -7.91 12.31
C GLY A 51 25.63 -8.85 12.07
N ASN A 52 24.56 -8.74 12.87
CA ASN A 52 23.28 -9.37 12.61
C ASN A 52 22.19 -8.28 12.50
N PRO A 53 21.91 -7.78 11.29
CA PRO A 53 21.01 -6.65 11.09
C PRO A 53 19.53 -7.07 11.18
N TYR A 54 18.93 -6.90 12.36
CA TYR A 54 17.49 -7.16 12.56
C TYR A 54 16.59 -6.30 11.66
N CYS A 55 17.05 -5.11 11.26
CA CYS A 55 16.33 -4.26 10.31
C CYS A 55 16.15 -4.93 8.94
N GLU A 56 17.16 -5.69 8.46
CA GLU A 56 17.11 -6.46 7.22
C GLU A 56 16.20 -7.67 7.39
N TRP A 57 16.35 -8.41 8.49
CA TRP A 57 15.51 -9.59 8.74
C TRP A 57 14.02 -9.24 8.86
N LYS A 58 13.69 -8.10 9.47
CA LYS A 58 12.29 -7.65 9.62
C LYS A 58 11.70 -7.06 8.35
N CYS A 59 12.53 -6.60 7.42
CA CYS A 59 12.09 -6.12 6.11
C CYS A 59 11.60 -7.31 5.26
N PRO A 60 10.36 -7.34 4.74
CA PRO A 60 9.87 -8.51 3.99
C PRO A 60 10.63 -8.83 2.72
N VAL A 61 11.33 -7.85 2.13
CA VAL A 61 12.21 -8.04 0.97
C VAL A 61 13.68 -8.24 1.35
N HIS A 62 14.01 -8.27 2.65
CA HIS A 62 15.36 -8.45 3.17
C HIS A 62 16.39 -7.50 2.53
N ASN A 63 16.04 -6.22 2.45
CA ASN A 63 16.94 -5.19 1.93
C ASN A 63 18.26 -5.17 2.70
N TYR A 64 19.38 -5.01 1.97
CA TYR A 64 20.74 -4.83 2.52
C TYR A 64 20.93 -3.47 3.20
N ILE A 65 20.12 -3.19 4.21
CA ILE A 65 19.95 -1.87 4.84
C ILE A 65 21.27 -1.26 5.31
N PRO A 66 22.11 -1.96 6.10
CA PRO A 66 23.38 -1.38 6.55
C PRO A 66 24.30 -0.99 5.38
N ASN A 67 24.29 -1.77 4.30
CA ASN A 67 25.19 -1.61 3.17
C ASN A 67 24.83 -0.37 2.35
N TRP A 68 23.57 -0.20 1.97
CA TRP A 68 23.18 0.99 1.22
C TRP A 68 23.11 2.25 2.12
N LEU A 69 22.89 2.12 3.44
CA LEU A 69 23.05 3.23 4.38
C LEU A 69 24.50 3.72 4.40
N LYS A 70 25.47 2.81 4.44
CA LYS A 70 26.88 3.17 4.36
C LYS A 70 27.20 3.91 3.06
N LEU A 71 26.70 3.42 1.92
CA LEU A 71 26.89 4.09 0.63
C LEU A 71 26.25 5.49 0.61
N ALA A 72 25.07 5.66 1.20
CA ALA A 72 24.43 6.96 1.33
C ALA A 72 25.22 7.93 2.22
N ASN A 73 25.80 7.45 3.33
CA ASN A 73 26.71 8.22 4.19
C ASN A 73 27.97 8.68 3.42
N GLU A 74 28.53 7.81 2.58
CA GLU A 74 29.67 8.12 1.70
C GLU A 74 29.29 9.02 0.51
N GLY A 75 28.00 9.27 0.27
CA GLY A 75 27.50 10.06 -0.88
C GLY A 75 27.47 9.29 -2.21
N ARG A 76 27.61 7.96 -2.18
CA ARG A 76 27.63 7.07 -3.34
C ARG A 76 26.21 6.65 -3.73
N ILE A 77 25.40 7.63 -4.14
CA ILE A 77 23.95 7.48 -4.31
C ILE A 77 23.56 6.47 -5.40
N MET A 78 24.26 6.46 -6.54
CA MET A 78 23.98 5.51 -7.63
C MET A 78 24.17 4.06 -7.18
N GLU A 79 25.28 3.77 -6.51
CA GLU A 79 25.58 2.43 -6.00
C GLU A 79 24.63 2.04 -4.86
N ALA A 80 24.24 2.99 -4.01
CA ALA A 80 23.22 2.76 -2.99
C ALA A 80 21.87 2.40 -3.62
N ALA A 81 21.50 3.07 -4.72
CA ALA A 81 20.27 2.79 -5.44
C ALA A 81 20.31 1.45 -6.16
N ASP A 82 21.43 1.09 -6.80
CA ASP A 82 21.61 -0.25 -7.38
C ASP A 82 21.39 -1.33 -6.32
N LEU A 83 22.02 -1.18 -5.15
CA LEU A 83 21.91 -2.15 -4.07
C LEU A 83 20.49 -2.22 -3.48
N ALA A 84 19.80 -1.09 -3.33
CA ALA A 84 18.40 -1.07 -2.87
C ALA A 84 17.46 -1.78 -3.88
N HIS A 85 17.71 -1.62 -5.18
CA HIS A 85 16.90 -2.25 -6.22
C HIS A 85 17.19 -3.74 -6.44
N GLN A 86 18.30 -4.26 -5.93
CA GLN A 86 18.59 -5.71 -6.01
C GLN A 86 17.53 -6.54 -5.29
N THR A 87 17.02 -6.05 -4.16
CA THR A 87 16.06 -6.75 -3.30
C THR A 87 14.65 -6.17 -3.37
N ASN A 88 14.51 -4.88 -3.69
CA ASN A 88 13.22 -4.20 -3.76
C ASN A 88 12.94 -3.65 -5.16
N SER A 89 11.81 -4.03 -5.76
CA SER A 89 11.42 -3.53 -7.08
C SER A 89 10.91 -2.08 -7.05
N LEU A 90 10.47 -1.56 -5.90
CA LEU A 90 9.87 -0.22 -5.75
C LEU A 90 10.35 0.51 -4.47
N PRO A 91 11.67 0.73 -4.27
CA PRO A 91 12.22 1.34 -3.05
C PRO A 91 11.73 2.77 -2.80
N GLU A 92 11.52 3.58 -3.83
CA GLU A 92 10.93 4.92 -3.73
C GLU A 92 9.50 4.89 -3.19
N VAL A 93 8.75 3.81 -3.42
CA VAL A 93 7.41 3.61 -2.86
C VAL A 93 7.52 3.13 -1.41
N CYS A 94 8.31 2.08 -1.17
CA CYS A 94 8.49 1.49 0.16
C CYS A 94 9.00 2.51 1.19
N GLY A 95 9.95 3.36 0.81
CA GLY A 95 10.47 4.43 1.68
C GLY A 95 9.39 5.42 2.15
N ARG A 96 8.31 5.59 1.37
CA ARG A 96 7.18 6.47 1.69
C ARG A 96 6.09 5.79 2.52
N VAL A 97 5.66 4.61 2.10
CA VAL A 97 4.40 4.01 2.55
C VAL A 97 4.55 2.85 3.54
N CYS A 98 5.74 2.26 3.68
CA CYS A 98 5.94 1.20 4.66
C CYS A 98 5.67 1.70 6.08
N PRO A 99 5.05 0.91 6.97
CA PRO A 99 4.99 1.21 8.39
C PRO A 99 6.33 0.84 9.04
N GLN A 100 7.35 1.68 8.86
CA GLN A 100 8.71 1.35 9.30
C GLN A 100 8.80 1.07 10.82
N ASP A 101 7.94 1.69 11.61
CA ASP A 101 7.81 1.48 13.06
C ASP A 101 7.40 0.05 13.44
N ARG A 102 6.79 -0.69 12.53
CA ARG A 102 6.43 -2.11 12.69
C ARG A 102 7.38 -3.06 11.96
N LEU A 103 8.25 -2.51 11.13
CA LEU A 103 9.19 -3.22 10.26
C LEU A 103 10.64 -2.89 10.63
N CYS A 104 11.41 -2.39 9.66
CA CYS A 104 12.85 -2.21 9.75
C CYS A 104 13.28 -1.25 10.86
N GLU A 105 12.60 -0.13 11.05
CA GLU A 105 12.92 0.85 12.10
C GLU A 105 12.49 0.35 13.48
N GLY A 106 11.33 -0.31 13.57
CA GLY A 106 10.87 -0.93 14.82
C GLY A 106 11.76 -2.06 15.33
N SER A 107 12.57 -2.67 14.46
CA SER A 107 13.57 -3.70 14.82
C SER A 107 15.01 -3.16 14.82
N CYS A 108 15.21 -1.85 14.65
CA CYS A 108 16.54 -1.26 14.73
C CYS A 108 17.06 -1.34 16.17
N THR A 109 18.31 -1.79 16.35
CA THR A 109 18.96 -1.88 17.68
C THR A 109 18.95 -0.56 18.46
N LEU A 110 18.94 0.58 17.76
CA LEU A 110 18.91 1.91 18.38
C LEU A 110 17.52 2.38 18.80
N ASN A 111 16.45 1.67 18.44
CA ASN A 111 15.08 2.18 18.52
C ASN A 111 14.66 2.60 19.92
N ASP A 112 14.93 1.76 20.92
CA ASP A 112 14.37 1.92 22.26
C ASP A 112 14.97 3.07 23.06
N GLU A 113 16.28 3.32 22.93
CA GLU A 113 17.00 4.34 23.72
C GLU A 113 17.37 5.60 22.94
N PHE A 114 17.79 5.45 21.68
CA PHE A 114 18.35 6.55 20.88
C PHE A 114 17.43 6.97 19.72
N GLY A 115 16.33 6.23 19.49
CA GLY A 115 15.50 6.33 18.30
C GLY A 115 16.16 5.69 17.08
N ALA A 116 15.39 4.92 16.32
CA ALA A 116 15.90 4.15 15.18
C ALA A 116 16.58 5.05 14.13
N VAL A 117 17.44 4.45 13.31
CA VAL A 117 17.88 5.08 12.05
C VAL A 117 16.64 5.36 11.18
N THR A 118 16.58 6.50 10.49
CA THR A 118 15.46 6.87 9.62
C THR A 118 15.54 6.15 8.27
N ILE A 119 15.50 4.81 8.31
CA ILE A 119 15.72 3.91 7.17
C ILE A 119 14.79 4.27 6.01
N GLY A 120 13.50 4.44 6.24
CA GLY A 120 12.53 4.71 5.16
C GLY A 120 12.78 6.05 4.46
N ASN A 121 13.13 7.09 5.22
CA ASN A 121 13.43 8.41 4.66
C ASN A 121 14.74 8.42 3.86
N ILE A 122 15.73 7.63 4.28
CA ILE A 122 17.00 7.50 3.55
C ILE A 122 16.80 6.65 2.29
N GLU A 123 16.02 5.56 2.34
CA GLU A 123 15.62 4.77 1.16
C GLU A 123 14.93 5.67 0.12
N ARG A 124 13.96 6.47 0.55
CA ARG A 124 13.31 7.49 -0.29
C ARG A 124 14.33 8.44 -0.91
N TYR A 125 15.23 9.02 -0.11
CA TYR A 125 16.23 9.96 -0.60
C TYR A 125 17.16 9.34 -1.64
N ILE A 126 17.67 8.13 -1.39
CA ILE A 126 18.55 7.40 -2.30
C ILE A 126 17.85 7.21 -3.65
N SER A 127 16.64 6.65 -3.63
CA SER A 127 15.91 6.33 -4.85
C SER A 127 15.51 7.58 -5.61
N ASP A 128 14.92 8.58 -4.95
CA ASP A 128 14.52 9.83 -5.61
C ASP A 128 15.73 10.53 -6.25
N LYS A 129 16.85 10.63 -5.51
CA LYS A 129 18.04 11.33 -5.98
C LYS A 129 18.76 10.57 -7.10
N ALA A 130 18.82 9.25 -7.03
CA ALA A 130 19.41 8.45 -8.10
C ALA A 130 18.63 8.62 -9.40
N ILE A 131 17.29 8.56 -9.36
CA ILE A 131 16.48 8.73 -10.57
C ILE A 131 16.58 10.19 -11.10
N GLU A 132 16.73 11.20 -10.23
CA GLU A 132 17.06 12.57 -10.66
C GLU A 132 18.42 12.63 -11.40
N MET A 133 19.41 11.85 -10.94
CA MET A 133 20.73 11.73 -11.55
C MET A 133 20.75 10.85 -12.83
N GLY A 134 19.60 10.38 -13.29
CA GLY A 134 19.47 9.55 -14.49
C GLY A 134 19.69 8.05 -14.25
N TRP A 135 19.54 7.58 -13.02
CA TRP A 135 19.58 6.16 -12.71
C TRP A 135 18.51 5.38 -13.47
N LYS A 136 18.94 4.25 -14.02
CA LYS A 136 18.08 3.22 -14.62
C LYS A 136 18.73 1.86 -14.43
N PRO A 137 17.94 0.77 -14.38
CA PRO A 137 18.47 -0.58 -14.35
C PRO A 137 19.38 -0.87 -15.55
N ASP A 138 20.51 -1.51 -15.29
CA ASP A 138 21.38 -2.02 -16.34
C ASP A 138 20.82 -3.32 -16.93
N MET A 139 20.44 -3.27 -18.20
CA MET A 139 19.90 -4.39 -18.97
C MET A 139 20.92 -4.96 -19.97
N SER A 140 22.15 -4.46 -19.99
CA SER A 140 23.16 -4.79 -21.02
C SER A 140 23.58 -6.26 -21.03
N HIS A 141 23.44 -6.96 -19.91
CA HIS A 141 23.80 -8.37 -19.75
C HIS A 141 22.62 -9.34 -19.94
N VAL A 142 21.39 -8.83 -20.09
CA VAL A 142 20.18 -9.66 -20.12
C VAL A 142 20.02 -10.30 -21.50
N GLN A 143 19.89 -11.63 -21.54
CA GLN A 143 19.69 -12.40 -22.76
C GLN A 143 18.25 -12.91 -22.85
N PRO A 144 17.54 -12.73 -23.97
CA PRO A 144 16.18 -13.23 -24.11
C PRO A 144 16.11 -14.75 -23.99
N THR A 145 15.20 -15.25 -23.15
CA THR A 145 14.95 -16.70 -22.99
C THR A 145 14.02 -17.25 -24.07
N GLY A 146 13.33 -16.37 -24.80
CA GLY A 146 12.26 -16.72 -25.74
C GLY A 146 10.92 -17.03 -25.07
N LYS A 147 10.86 -17.06 -23.73
CA LYS A 147 9.63 -17.27 -22.96
C LYS A 147 8.86 -15.97 -22.76
N ARG A 148 7.53 -16.08 -22.68
CA ARG A 148 6.61 -14.96 -22.46
C ARG A 148 5.66 -15.27 -21.31
N VAL A 149 5.45 -14.29 -20.43
CA VAL A 149 4.56 -14.41 -19.26
C VAL A 149 3.57 -13.26 -19.25
N ALA A 150 2.28 -13.59 -19.11
CA ALA A 150 1.23 -12.61 -18.90
C ALA A 150 1.07 -12.33 -17.40
N ILE A 151 0.94 -11.06 -17.03
CA ILE A 151 0.80 -10.61 -15.65
C ILE A 151 -0.52 -9.85 -15.57
N VAL A 152 -1.46 -10.33 -14.77
CA VAL A 152 -2.77 -9.73 -14.59
C VAL A 152 -2.78 -8.87 -13.32
N GLY A 153 -2.83 -7.56 -13.50
CA GLY A 153 -2.75 -6.54 -12.45
C GLY A 153 -1.36 -5.88 -12.39
N ALA A 154 -1.33 -4.57 -12.57
CA ALA A 154 -0.17 -3.71 -12.44
C ALA A 154 -0.01 -3.14 -11.01
N GLY A 155 -0.49 -3.86 -9.99
CA GLY A 155 -0.21 -3.56 -8.59
C GLY A 155 1.22 -3.93 -8.17
N PRO A 156 1.61 -3.73 -6.89
CA PRO A 156 2.97 -3.99 -6.41
C PRO A 156 3.47 -5.41 -6.72
N ALA A 157 2.63 -6.43 -6.53
CA ALA A 157 3.00 -7.82 -6.81
C ALA A 157 3.27 -8.08 -8.30
N GLY A 158 2.37 -7.63 -9.18
CA GLY A 158 2.53 -7.81 -10.63
C GLY A 158 3.72 -7.03 -11.18
N LEU A 159 3.93 -5.80 -10.71
CA LEU A 159 5.10 -4.99 -11.07
C LEU A 159 6.42 -5.62 -10.62
N ALA A 160 6.47 -6.18 -9.41
CA ALA A 160 7.66 -6.83 -8.90
C ALA A 160 7.93 -8.18 -9.61
N CYS A 161 6.89 -8.92 -9.97
CA CYS A 161 7.00 -10.11 -10.80
C CYS A 161 7.55 -9.76 -12.19
N ALA A 162 7.01 -8.72 -12.83
CA ALA A 162 7.46 -8.24 -14.15
C ALA A 162 8.93 -7.81 -14.14
N ASP A 163 9.34 -7.08 -13.11
CA ASP A 163 10.72 -6.61 -12.92
C ASP A 163 11.71 -7.78 -12.85
N VAL A 164 11.44 -8.78 -11.99
CA VAL A 164 12.33 -9.96 -11.85
C VAL A 164 12.35 -10.79 -13.13
N LEU A 165 11.20 -11.08 -13.74
CA LEU A 165 11.15 -11.85 -15.00
C LEU A 165 11.94 -11.16 -16.12
N THR A 166 11.77 -9.84 -16.26
CA THR A 166 12.42 -9.06 -17.33
C THR A 166 13.93 -9.01 -17.13
N ARG A 167 14.42 -8.88 -15.90
CA ARG A 167 15.86 -8.93 -15.58
C ARG A 167 16.51 -10.28 -15.90
N ASN A 168 15.72 -11.34 -15.96
CA ASN A 168 16.15 -12.69 -16.32
C ASN A 168 15.79 -13.06 -17.77
N GLY A 169 15.44 -12.07 -18.61
CA GLY A 169 15.25 -12.27 -20.05
C GLY A 169 13.91 -12.88 -20.47
N VAL A 170 12.98 -13.09 -19.52
CA VAL A 170 11.60 -13.50 -19.80
C VAL A 170 10.79 -12.26 -20.20
N LYS A 171 10.06 -12.33 -21.31
CA LYS A 171 9.23 -11.21 -21.78
C LYS A 171 7.96 -11.11 -20.95
N ALA A 172 7.90 -10.13 -20.06
CA ALA A 172 6.71 -9.81 -19.27
C ALA A 172 5.75 -8.88 -20.04
N VAL A 173 4.46 -9.24 -20.05
CA VAL A 173 3.37 -8.38 -20.55
C VAL A 173 2.34 -8.22 -19.43
N VAL A 174 2.16 -6.98 -18.97
CA VAL A 174 1.30 -6.62 -17.84
C VAL A 174 -0.02 -6.06 -18.35
N TYR A 175 -1.12 -6.67 -17.95
CA TYR A 175 -2.49 -6.24 -18.22
C TYR A 175 -3.07 -5.56 -16.99
N ASP A 176 -3.65 -4.38 -17.14
CA ASP A 176 -4.36 -3.70 -16.05
C ASP A 176 -5.60 -2.97 -16.57
N ARG A 177 -6.68 -3.01 -15.81
CA ARG A 177 -7.94 -2.33 -16.14
C ARG A 177 -7.85 -0.81 -16.02
N HIS A 178 -6.91 -0.29 -15.23
CA HIS A 178 -6.75 1.13 -15.00
C HIS A 178 -5.87 1.78 -16.08
N PRO A 179 -6.00 3.11 -16.28
CA PRO A 179 -5.23 3.85 -17.28
C PRO A 179 -3.76 4.10 -16.89
N GLU A 180 -3.35 3.73 -15.67
CA GLU A 180 -1.97 3.87 -15.17
C GLU A 180 -1.62 2.70 -14.25
N ILE A 181 -0.34 2.34 -14.18
CA ILE A 181 0.16 1.26 -13.32
C ILE A 181 0.09 1.64 -11.84
N GLY A 182 0.36 0.68 -10.97
CA GLY A 182 0.48 0.85 -9.52
C GLY A 182 -0.71 0.33 -8.74
N GLY A 183 -1.85 0.07 -9.41
CA GLY A 183 -3.09 -0.33 -8.74
C GLY A 183 -3.43 0.65 -7.61
N LEU A 184 -3.56 0.14 -6.38
CA LEU A 184 -3.86 0.98 -5.22
C LEU A 184 -2.73 1.94 -4.82
N LEU A 185 -1.49 1.76 -5.28
CA LEU A 185 -0.43 2.78 -5.09
C LEU A 185 -0.81 4.09 -5.79
N THR A 186 -1.32 3.96 -7.01
CA THR A 186 -1.74 5.10 -7.82
C THR A 186 -3.11 5.57 -7.36
N PHE A 187 -4.13 4.71 -7.38
CA PHE A 187 -5.50 5.16 -7.23
C PHE A 187 -6.04 5.14 -5.78
N GLY A 188 -5.50 4.28 -4.92
CA GLY A 188 -6.00 4.11 -3.55
C GLY A 188 -5.30 5.00 -2.52
N ILE A 189 -3.97 4.93 -2.46
CA ILE A 189 -3.15 5.73 -1.54
C ILE A 189 -3.17 7.19 -2.02
N PRO A 190 -3.56 8.17 -1.21
CA PRO A 190 -3.64 9.56 -1.67
C PRO A 190 -2.27 10.19 -1.97
N ALA A 191 -2.27 11.20 -2.85
CA ALA A 191 -1.06 11.93 -3.25
C ALA A 191 -0.29 12.57 -2.09
N PHE A 192 -0.98 12.90 -0.99
CA PHE A 192 -0.34 13.44 0.22
C PHE A 192 0.53 12.43 0.99
N LYS A 193 0.50 11.15 0.62
CA LYS A 193 1.39 10.07 1.10
C LYS A 193 2.36 9.59 0.01
N LEU A 194 1.91 9.54 -1.24
CA LEU A 194 2.67 9.06 -2.38
C LEU A 194 2.26 9.83 -3.64
N GLU A 195 3.14 10.74 -4.08
CA GLU A 195 2.98 11.50 -5.32
C GLU A 195 2.76 10.56 -6.52
N LYS A 196 1.84 10.93 -7.43
CA LYS A 196 1.46 10.07 -8.56
C LYS A 196 2.53 10.01 -9.64
N GLU A 197 3.31 11.08 -9.77
CA GLU A 197 4.46 11.16 -10.68
C GLU A 197 5.49 10.05 -10.42
N VAL A 198 5.59 9.56 -9.17
CA VAL A 198 6.48 8.43 -8.82
C VAL A 198 6.13 7.20 -9.65
N MET A 199 4.83 6.90 -9.79
CA MET A 199 4.38 5.73 -10.55
C MET A 199 4.49 5.94 -12.07
N VAL A 200 4.23 7.16 -12.56
CA VAL A 200 4.41 7.52 -13.97
C VAL A 200 5.88 7.35 -14.38
N LYS A 201 6.80 7.86 -13.57
CA LYS A 201 8.25 7.72 -13.80
C LYS A 201 8.70 6.27 -13.74
N ARG A 202 8.19 5.51 -12.77
CA ARG A 202 8.45 4.07 -12.66
C ARG A 202 7.94 3.30 -13.88
N ARG A 203 6.78 3.64 -14.43
CA ARG A 203 6.29 3.05 -15.68
C ARG A 203 7.27 3.28 -16.82
N SER A 204 7.76 4.52 -16.98
CA SER A 204 8.76 4.83 -18.03
C SER A 204 10.00 3.95 -17.91
N ILE A 205 10.56 3.84 -16.71
CA ILE A 205 11.75 3.02 -16.44
C ILE A 205 11.47 1.55 -16.79
N PHE A 206 10.32 1.01 -16.37
CA PHE A 206 9.94 -0.38 -16.65
C PHE A 206 9.65 -0.64 -18.12
N SER A 207 9.05 0.32 -18.83
CA SER A 207 8.87 0.24 -20.28
C SER A 207 10.21 0.26 -21.01
N GLU A 208 11.16 1.09 -20.58
CA GLU A 208 12.53 1.12 -21.13
C GLU A 208 13.30 -0.18 -20.88
N MET A 209 13.03 -0.88 -19.77
CA MET A 209 13.57 -2.23 -19.53
C MET A 209 12.99 -3.28 -20.48
N GLY A 210 11.86 -3.01 -21.12
CA GLY A 210 11.18 -3.94 -22.05
C GLY A 210 9.89 -4.57 -21.51
N ILE A 211 9.41 -4.16 -20.32
CA ILE A 211 8.09 -4.57 -19.82
C ILE A 211 7.02 -3.91 -20.69
N GLU A 212 6.10 -4.72 -21.21
CA GLU A 212 4.98 -4.22 -22.00
C GLU A 212 3.75 -4.02 -21.12
N PHE A 213 3.08 -2.88 -21.25
CA PHE A 213 1.88 -2.55 -20.48
C PHE A 213 0.66 -2.43 -21.40
N GLN A 214 -0.32 -3.29 -21.18
CA GLN A 214 -1.64 -3.30 -21.82
C GLN A 214 -2.65 -2.72 -20.82
N LEU A 215 -2.64 -1.38 -20.69
CA LEU A 215 -3.50 -0.64 -19.77
C LEU A 215 -4.92 -0.47 -20.34
N ASN A 216 -5.89 -0.12 -19.49
CA ASN A 216 -7.31 -0.10 -19.84
C ASN A 216 -7.83 -1.43 -20.41
N THR A 217 -7.24 -2.56 -19.96
CA THR A 217 -7.63 -3.91 -20.39
C THR A 217 -8.05 -4.74 -19.18
N GLU A 218 -9.32 -5.06 -19.08
CA GLU A 218 -9.88 -5.89 -18.02
C GLU A 218 -9.93 -7.37 -18.44
N VAL A 219 -9.12 -8.22 -17.79
CA VAL A 219 -9.13 -9.67 -18.01
C VAL A 219 -10.46 -10.26 -17.53
N GLY A 220 -11.05 -11.12 -18.36
CA GLY A 220 -12.40 -11.65 -18.20
C GLY A 220 -13.49 -10.84 -18.91
N LYS A 221 -13.15 -9.65 -19.43
CA LYS A 221 -14.08 -8.79 -20.18
C LYS A 221 -13.53 -8.42 -21.56
N ASP A 222 -12.36 -7.80 -21.60
CA ASP A 222 -11.74 -7.32 -22.84
C ASP A 222 -10.82 -8.38 -23.46
N ILE A 223 -10.18 -9.21 -22.61
CA ILE A 223 -9.39 -10.38 -23.01
C ILE A 223 -9.73 -11.56 -22.10
N SER A 224 -9.86 -12.77 -22.66
CA SER A 224 -10.21 -13.96 -21.87
C SER A 224 -8.98 -14.64 -21.28
N MET A 225 -9.17 -15.36 -20.17
CA MET A 225 -8.08 -16.12 -19.55
C MET A 225 -7.63 -17.28 -20.44
N GLU A 226 -8.52 -17.87 -21.25
CA GLU A 226 -8.18 -18.88 -22.26
C GLU A 226 -7.18 -18.34 -23.27
N THR A 227 -7.39 -17.11 -23.77
CA THR A 227 -6.45 -16.46 -24.68
C THR A 227 -5.08 -16.33 -24.04
N LEU A 228 -5.02 -15.82 -22.79
CA LEU A 228 -3.76 -15.68 -22.06
C LEU A 228 -3.04 -17.02 -21.88
N LEU A 229 -3.76 -18.08 -21.49
CA LEU A 229 -3.18 -19.42 -21.30
C LEU A 229 -2.67 -20.06 -22.61
N SER A 230 -3.26 -19.68 -23.74
CA SER A 230 -2.87 -20.16 -25.07
C SER A 230 -1.67 -19.42 -25.66
N GLU A 231 -1.57 -18.12 -25.43
CA GLU A 231 -0.54 -17.25 -26.03
C GLU A 231 0.74 -17.12 -25.19
N TYR A 232 0.66 -17.43 -23.89
CA TYR A 232 1.76 -17.27 -22.95
C TYR A 232 2.19 -18.60 -22.34
N ASP A 233 3.47 -18.68 -21.95
CA ASP A 233 4.04 -19.87 -21.34
C ASP A 233 3.54 -20.05 -19.89
N ALA A 234 3.34 -18.94 -19.17
CA ALA A 234 2.73 -18.88 -17.85
C ALA A 234 1.93 -17.59 -17.63
N VAL A 235 1.08 -17.58 -16.61
CA VAL A 235 0.27 -16.42 -16.18
C VAL A 235 0.48 -16.15 -14.70
N PHE A 236 0.69 -14.90 -14.32
CA PHE A 236 0.71 -14.45 -12.92
C PHE A 236 -0.50 -13.59 -12.58
N LEU A 237 -1.15 -13.87 -11.45
CA LEU A 237 -2.31 -13.14 -10.94
C LEU A 237 -1.92 -12.24 -9.76
N GLY A 238 -1.87 -10.93 -10.01
CA GLY A 238 -1.59 -9.86 -9.05
C GLY A 238 -2.80 -8.92 -8.86
N VAL A 239 -4.00 -9.49 -8.83
CA VAL A 239 -5.29 -8.77 -8.95
C VAL A 239 -5.79 -8.07 -7.68
N GLY A 240 -5.11 -8.25 -6.55
CA GLY A 240 -5.42 -7.59 -5.29
C GLY A 240 -6.79 -7.92 -4.68
N THR A 241 -7.25 -7.10 -3.74
CA THR A 241 -8.56 -7.21 -3.06
C THR A 241 -9.34 -5.91 -3.20
N TYR A 242 -10.53 -5.97 -3.81
CA TYR A 242 -11.33 -4.79 -4.13
C TYR A 242 -12.74 -4.82 -3.55
N GLN A 243 -13.18 -5.94 -2.96
CA GLN A 243 -14.52 -6.04 -2.38
C GLN A 243 -14.54 -5.43 -0.98
N SER A 244 -15.30 -4.34 -0.80
CA SER A 244 -15.49 -3.69 0.49
C SER A 244 -16.18 -4.61 1.51
N MET A 245 -15.69 -4.61 2.75
CA MET A 245 -16.39 -5.26 3.85
C MET A 245 -17.60 -4.44 4.30
N ARG A 246 -18.75 -5.10 4.40
CA ARG A 246 -20.00 -4.53 4.92
C ARG A 246 -20.15 -4.73 6.42
N GLY A 247 -20.90 -3.81 7.05
CA GLY A 247 -21.23 -3.86 8.48
C GLY A 247 -22.53 -4.62 8.77
N GLY A 248 -23.39 -4.81 7.76
CA GLY A 248 -24.74 -5.31 7.94
C GLY A 248 -25.62 -4.30 8.67
N LEU A 249 -25.35 -3.00 8.47
CA LEU A 249 -26.07 -1.93 9.15
C LEU A 249 -27.39 -1.66 8.41
N GLU A 250 -28.44 -1.35 9.16
CA GLU A 250 -29.66 -0.84 8.56
C GLU A 250 -29.36 0.45 7.78
N ASN A 251 -29.88 0.54 6.56
CA ASN A 251 -29.67 1.65 5.62
C ASN A 251 -28.22 1.85 5.13
N GLU A 252 -27.36 0.83 5.16
CA GLU A 252 -25.97 0.94 4.66
C GLU A 252 -25.83 1.20 3.15
N GLU A 253 -26.91 1.02 2.38
CA GLU A 253 -26.98 1.32 0.94
C GLU A 253 -27.60 2.70 0.63
N ALA A 254 -27.89 3.50 1.65
CA ALA A 254 -28.58 4.77 1.47
C ALA A 254 -27.71 5.83 0.77
N GLN A 255 -28.36 6.79 0.10
CA GLN A 255 -27.67 7.90 -0.53
C GLN A 255 -26.92 8.74 0.53
N GLY A 256 -25.60 8.87 0.36
CA GLY A 256 -24.71 9.52 1.32
C GLY A 256 -23.82 8.55 2.09
N VAL A 257 -24.03 7.23 1.92
CA VAL A 257 -23.10 6.19 2.39
C VAL A 257 -22.18 5.79 1.24
N TYR A 258 -20.88 5.72 1.50
CA TYR A 258 -19.86 5.45 0.50
C TYR A 258 -18.90 4.38 0.98
N ASP A 259 -18.47 3.52 0.07
CA ASP A 259 -17.34 2.63 0.32
C ASP A 259 -16.01 3.39 0.19
N ALA A 260 -15.08 3.12 1.10
CA ALA A 260 -13.81 3.84 1.17
C ALA A 260 -12.99 3.74 -0.12
N LEU A 261 -12.91 2.56 -0.73
CA LEU A 261 -12.03 2.35 -1.89
C LEU A 261 -12.54 3.08 -3.15
N PRO A 262 -13.82 2.92 -3.57
CA PRO A 262 -14.39 3.74 -4.62
C PRO A 262 -14.26 5.25 -4.37
N PHE A 263 -14.47 5.70 -3.12
CA PHE A 263 -14.30 7.11 -2.75
C PHE A 263 -12.87 7.62 -3.01
N LEU A 264 -11.85 6.86 -2.58
CA LEU A 264 -10.45 7.23 -2.75
C LEU A 264 -10.00 7.16 -4.22
N ILE A 265 -10.41 6.10 -4.95
CA ILE A 265 -10.09 5.92 -6.37
C ILE A 265 -10.71 7.06 -7.19
N ALA A 266 -12.00 7.35 -7.01
CA ALA A 266 -12.67 8.42 -7.73
C ALA A 266 -12.04 9.80 -7.44
N ASN A 267 -11.67 10.07 -6.19
CA ASN A 267 -10.94 11.29 -5.84
C ASN A 267 -9.60 11.38 -6.58
N THR A 268 -8.83 10.29 -6.61
CA THR A 268 -7.53 10.30 -7.29
C THR A 268 -7.68 10.44 -8.81
N LYS A 269 -8.64 9.75 -9.43
CA LYS A 269 -8.95 9.90 -10.85
C LYS A 269 -9.29 11.34 -11.20
N GLN A 270 -10.13 11.99 -10.38
CA GLN A 270 -10.48 13.40 -10.54
C GLN A 270 -9.25 14.32 -10.47
N LEU A 271 -8.36 14.10 -9.49
CA LEU A 271 -7.13 14.90 -9.34
C LEU A 271 -6.14 14.71 -10.49
N MET A 272 -6.11 13.51 -11.08
CA MET A 272 -5.28 13.18 -12.23
C MET A 272 -5.92 13.58 -13.58
N GLY A 273 -7.15 14.09 -13.57
CA GLY A 273 -7.86 14.51 -14.79
C GLY A 273 -8.40 13.36 -15.65
N TYR A 274 -8.56 12.17 -15.08
CA TYR A 274 -9.25 11.07 -15.75
C TYR A 274 -10.76 11.28 -15.76
N GLU A 275 -11.45 10.73 -16.77
CA GLU A 275 -12.90 10.82 -16.86
C GLU A 275 -13.57 10.11 -15.69
N THR A 276 -14.63 10.73 -15.15
CA THR A 276 -15.43 10.12 -14.10
C THR A 276 -16.29 9.00 -14.68
N GLU A 277 -16.14 7.80 -14.14
CA GLU A 277 -16.94 6.66 -14.53
C GLU A 277 -18.31 6.70 -13.84
N GLN A 278 -19.38 6.33 -14.55
CA GLN A 278 -20.74 6.34 -13.99
C GLN A 278 -20.91 5.43 -12.76
N HIS A 279 -20.18 4.31 -12.73
CA HIS A 279 -20.26 3.32 -11.66
C HIS A 279 -19.27 3.58 -10.51
N GLU A 280 -18.39 4.57 -10.66
CA GLU A 280 -17.43 5.02 -9.64
C GLU A 280 -17.37 6.56 -9.64
N PRO A 281 -18.48 7.24 -9.31
CA PRO A 281 -18.56 8.69 -9.45
C PRO A 281 -17.71 9.42 -8.41
N TYR A 282 -17.16 10.58 -8.80
CA TYR A 282 -16.55 11.50 -7.85
C TYR A 282 -17.58 11.99 -6.82
N VAL A 283 -17.18 11.95 -5.55
CA VAL A 283 -18.00 12.40 -4.42
C VAL A 283 -17.30 13.57 -3.74
N SER A 284 -17.93 14.73 -3.76
CA SER A 284 -17.46 15.90 -2.99
C SER A 284 -17.92 15.81 -1.54
N MET A 285 -17.00 16.09 -0.62
CA MET A 285 -17.27 16.27 0.82
C MET A 285 -17.39 17.75 1.22
N GLU A 286 -17.34 18.68 0.26
CA GLU A 286 -17.42 20.12 0.54
C GLU A 286 -18.69 20.48 1.30
N GLY A 287 -18.54 21.21 2.41
CA GLY A 287 -19.66 21.68 3.21
C GLY A 287 -20.34 20.61 4.08
N LYS A 288 -19.87 19.36 4.08
CA LYS A 288 -20.52 18.23 4.77
C LYS A 288 -19.89 17.89 6.11
N ARG A 289 -20.71 17.36 7.04
CA ARG A 289 -20.26 16.62 8.22
C ARG A 289 -20.02 15.16 7.81
N VAL A 290 -18.77 14.71 7.88
CA VAL A 290 -18.35 13.39 7.41
C VAL A 290 -18.04 12.49 8.61
N VAL A 291 -18.62 11.29 8.62
CA VAL A 291 -18.25 10.22 9.56
C VAL A 291 -17.57 9.08 8.81
N VAL A 292 -16.32 8.79 9.15
CA VAL A 292 -15.58 7.64 8.61
C VAL A 292 -15.61 6.51 9.65
N LEU A 293 -16.12 5.35 9.24
CA LEU A 293 -16.27 4.16 10.08
C LEU A 293 -15.08 3.22 9.87
N GLY A 294 -14.14 3.19 10.82
CA GLY A 294 -12.93 2.38 10.71
C GLY A 294 -11.73 2.99 11.45
N GLY A 295 -10.61 2.26 11.48
CA GLY A 295 -9.38 2.73 12.14
C GLY A 295 -8.08 2.28 11.47
N GLY A 296 -8.16 1.70 10.27
CA GLY A 296 -6.97 1.31 9.48
C GLY A 296 -6.41 2.47 8.67
N ASP A 297 -5.35 2.20 7.90
CA ASP A 297 -4.75 3.21 7.01
C ASP A 297 -5.73 3.74 5.97
N THR A 298 -6.63 2.89 5.45
CA THR A 298 -7.73 3.32 4.57
C THR A 298 -8.63 4.35 5.24
N ALA A 299 -8.95 4.19 6.54
CA ALA A 299 -9.76 5.16 7.27
C ALA A 299 -9.00 6.49 7.41
N MET A 300 -7.69 6.43 7.68
CA MET A 300 -6.82 7.62 7.74
C MET A 300 -6.78 8.35 6.40
N ASP A 301 -6.72 7.61 5.30
CA ASP A 301 -6.72 8.18 3.96
C ASP A 301 -8.08 8.82 3.64
N CYS A 302 -9.19 8.22 4.07
CA CYS A 302 -10.53 8.77 3.89
C CYS A 302 -10.75 10.06 4.68
N VAL A 303 -10.39 10.10 5.98
CA VAL A 303 -10.58 11.30 6.80
C VAL A 303 -9.74 12.46 6.30
N ARG A 304 -8.47 12.20 5.93
CA ARG A 304 -7.55 13.23 5.44
C ARG A 304 -7.92 13.73 4.04
N THR A 305 -8.48 12.87 3.20
CA THR A 305 -9.09 13.27 1.90
C THR A 305 -10.32 14.13 2.12
N SER A 306 -11.21 13.76 3.05
CA SER A 306 -12.42 14.52 3.37
C SER A 306 -12.12 15.93 3.88
N VAL A 307 -11.08 16.08 4.71
CA VAL A 307 -10.58 17.40 5.16
C VAL A 307 -10.16 18.26 3.97
N ARG A 308 -9.39 17.68 3.02
CA ARG A 308 -8.89 18.40 1.83
C ARG A 308 -9.97 18.76 0.83
N GLN A 309 -11.06 17.98 0.79
CA GLN A 309 -12.24 18.29 -0.01
C GLN A 309 -13.17 19.34 0.63
N GLY A 310 -12.81 19.93 1.78
CA GLY A 310 -13.58 21.03 2.38
C GLY A 310 -14.76 20.59 3.25
N ALA A 311 -14.71 19.39 3.83
CA ALA A 311 -15.68 18.98 4.86
C ALA A 311 -15.68 19.97 6.05
N THR A 312 -16.85 20.27 6.60
CA THR A 312 -16.99 21.19 7.74
C THR A 312 -16.56 20.53 9.04
N GLN A 313 -16.80 19.22 9.15
CA GLN A 313 -16.39 18.38 10.27
C GLN A 313 -16.07 16.98 9.75
N VAL A 314 -15.00 16.38 10.26
CA VAL A 314 -14.62 15.00 9.93
C VAL A 314 -14.40 14.23 11.21
N THR A 315 -15.22 13.20 11.43
CA THR A 315 -15.13 12.31 12.59
C THR A 315 -14.64 10.93 12.15
N CYS A 316 -13.60 10.42 12.80
CA CYS A 316 -13.15 9.04 12.70
C CYS A 316 -13.75 8.24 13.85
N ALA A 317 -14.67 7.32 13.57
CA ALA A 317 -15.28 6.46 14.59
C ALA A 317 -14.64 5.07 14.57
N TYR A 318 -14.09 4.64 15.71
CA TYR A 318 -13.41 3.37 15.87
C TYR A 318 -13.88 2.60 17.10
N ARG A 319 -14.20 1.32 16.92
CA ARG A 319 -14.82 0.46 17.95
C ARG A 319 -13.90 0.02 19.09
N ARG A 320 -12.61 0.38 19.07
CA ARG A 320 -11.65 0.10 20.14
C ARG A 320 -10.95 1.38 20.56
N ASP A 321 -10.05 1.27 21.54
CA ASP A 321 -9.21 2.38 21.97
C ASP A 321 -8.13 2.76 20.94
N GLU A 322 -7.45 3.87 21.20
CA GLU A 322 -6.37 4.40 20.35
C GLU A 322 -5.17 3.44 20.28
N ALA A 323 -4.85 2.74 21.37
CA ALA A 323 -3.68 1.87 21.44
C ALA A 323 -3.81 0.65 20.50
N ASN A 324 -5.06 0.19 20.30
CA ASN A 324 -5.40 -0.92 19.42
C ASN A 324 -5.73 -0.50 17.98
N MET A 325 -5.60 0.78 17.63
CA MET A 325 -5.89 1.27 16.29
C MET A 325 -4.90 0.70 15.27
N PRO A 326 -5.37 0.03 14.19
CA PRO A 326 -4.49 -0.64 13.25
C PRO A 326 -3.77 0.31 12.29
N GLY A 327 -4.30 1.51 12.03
CA GLY A 327 -3.65 2.52 11.18
C GLY A 327 -2.27 2.93 11.70
N SER A 328 -1.43 3.42 10.80
CA SER A 328 -0.11 3.93 11.16
C SER A 328 -0.22 5.06 12.18
N LYS A 329 0.58 4.97 13.26
CA LYS A 329 0.64 6.01 14.32
C LYS A 329 0.99 7.39 13.73
N ARG A 330 1.82 7.41 12.69
CA ARG A 330 2.19 8.61 11.95
C ARG A 330 0.98 9.24 11.27
N GLU A 331 0.16 8.42 10.60
CA GLU A 331 -1.02 8.88 9.87
C GLU A 331 -2.13 9.35 10.82
N VAL A 332 -2.33 8.65 11.95
CA VAL A 332 -3.25 9.08 13.02
C VAL A 332 -2.86 10.46 13.56
N LYS A 333 -1.56 10.66 13.86
CA LYS A 333 -1.04 11.96 14.31
C LYS A 333 -1.28 13.06 13.27
N ASN A 334 -0.99 12.78 11.99
CA ASN A 334 -1.19 13.75 10.91
C ASN A 334 -2.67 14.11 10.73
N ALA A 335 -3.59 13.14 10.78
CA ALA A 335 -5.03 13.37 10.72
C ALA A 335 -5.52 14.24 11.89
N ARG A 336 -5.04 13.98 13.11
CA ARG A 336 -5.37 14.80 14.29
C ARG A 336 -4.89 16.24 14.15
N GLU A 337 -3.65 16.44 13.68
CA GLU A 337 -3.11 17.79 13.41
C GLU A 337 -3.90 18.53 12.32
N GLU A 338 -4.44 17.81 11.34
CA GLU A 338 -5.28 18.36 10.25
C GLU A 338 -6.71 18.72 10.71
N GLY A 339 -7.11 18.30 11.91
CA GLY A 339 -8.37 18.67 12.57
C GLY A 339 -9.44 17.56 12.57
N VAL A 340 -9.06 16.31 12.35
CA VAL A 340 -9.97 15.16 12.46
C VAL A 340 -10.33 14.90 13.92
N ASP A 341 -11.63 14.75 14.18
CA ASP A 341 -12.16 14.37 15.49
C ASP A 341 -12.15 12.84 15.64
N PHE A 342 -11.45 12.31 16.64
CA PHE A 342 -11.33 10.88 16.86
C PHE A 342 -12.27 10.43 17.97
N GLN A 343 -13.22 9.56 17.63
CA GLN A 343 -14.17 8.94 18.55
C GLN A 343 -13.81 7.46 18.70
N PHE A 344 -13.09 7.16 19.78
CA PHE A 344 -12.70 5.80 20.14
C PHE A 344 -13.79 5.10 20.94
N ASN A 345 -13.69 3.77 21.02
CA ASN A 345 -14.64 2.92 21.74
C ASN A 345 -16.09 3.18 21.29
N LEU A 346 -16.29 3.26 19.98
CA LEU A 346 -17.57 3.60 19.38
C LEU A 346 -17.86 2.70 18.19
N GLN A 347 -19.03 2.04 18.21
CA GLN A 347 -19.46 1.12 17.16
C GLN A 347 -20.78 1.57 16.54
N PRO A 348 -20.91 1.56 15.19
CA PRO A 348 -22.17 1.86 14.53
C PRO A 348 -23.19 0.72 14.70
N LEU A 349 -24.46 1.09 14.83
CA LEU A 349 -25.62 0.20 14.90
C LEU A 349 -26.52 0.32 13.66
N SER A 350 -26.80 1.55 13.21
CA SER A 350 -27.64 1.84 12.03
C SER A 350 -27.25 3.17 11.40
N ILE A 351 -27.58 3.34 10.12
CA ILE A 351 -27.51 4.64 9.45
C ILE A 351 -28.87 5.32 9.55
N GLU A 352 -28.88 6.53 10.12
CA GLU A 352 -30.08 7.33 10.31
C GLU A 352 -30.35 8.18 9.06
N LEU A 353 -31.61 8.19 8.61
CA LEU A 353 -32.03 8.88 7.39
C LEU A 353 -32.93 10.07 7.71
N ASN A 354 -32.84 11.12 6.89
CA ASN A 354 -33.82 12.20 6.87
C ASN A 354 -35.09 11.80 6.09
N SER A 355 -36.07 12.71 6.06
CA SER A 355 -37.35 12.52 5.35
C SER A 355 -37.20 12.33 3.83
N ALA A 356 -36.06 12.68 3.24
CA ALA A 356 -35.76 12.45 1.83
C ALA A 356 -35.01 11.13 1.57
N GLY A 357 -34.82 10.29 2.59
CA GLY A 357 -34.11 9.01 2.49
C GLY A 357 -32.59 9.14 2.36
N ARG A 358 -32.02 10.30 2.71
CA ARG A 358 -30.56 10.53 2.70
C ARG A 358 -30.00 10.44 4.11
N VAL A 359 -28.72 10.12 4.22
CA VAL A 359 -27.99 10.12 5.49
C VAL A 359 -28.20 11.43 6.25
N ALA A 360 -28.53 11.31 7.53
CA ALA A 360 -28.64 12.40 8.49
C ALA A 360 -27.76 12.17 9.74
N GLY A 361 -27.34 10.93 9.96
CA GLY A 361 -26.46 10.56 11.07
C GLY A 361 -26.18 9.07 11.10
N VAL A 362 -25.42 8.67 12.12
CA VAL A 362 -25.13 7.27 12.43
C VAL A 362 -25.49 7.04 13.88
N LYS A 363 -26.35 6.05 14.14
CA LYS A 363 -26.61 5.59 15.50
C LYS A 363 -25.43 4.75 15.96
N MET A 364 -24.88 5.13 17.10
CA MET A 364 -23.67 4.57 17.67
C MET A 364 -23.96 4.01 19.06
N VAL A 365 -23.12 3.09 19.51
CA VAL A 365 -23.07 2.60 20.89
C VAL A 365 -21.63 2.65 21.38
N ARG A 366 -21.43 3.01 22.66
CA ARG A 366 -20.10 2.94 23.26
C ARG A 366 -19.69 1.48 23.42
N THR A 367 -18.41 1.23 23.29
CA THR A 367 -17.82 -0.08 23.53
C THR A 367 -16.83 -0.03 24.68
N GLN A 368 -16.49 -1.19 25.22
CA GLN A 368 -15.36 -1.39 26.11
C GLN A 368 -14.59 -2.62 25.66
N LEU A 369 -13.30 -2.68 25.96
CA LEU A 369 -12.52 -3.88 25.66
C LEU A 369 -12.85 -4.97 26.68
N GLY A 370 -13.32 -6.10 26.18
CA GLY A 370 -13.51 -7.31 26.95
C GLY A 370 -12.18 -7.97 27.33
N ALA A 371 -12.27 -9.16 27.91
CA ALA A 371 -11.09 -9.96 28.21
C ALA A 371 -10.32 -10.32 26.92
N PRO A 372 -8.97 -10.39 26.97
CA PRO A 372 -8.19 -10.88 25.84
C PRO A 372 -8.55 -12.33 25.55
N ASP A 373 -8.70 -12.67 24.27
CA ASP A 373 -8.82 -14.05 23.82
C ASP A 373 -7.47 -14.80 23.92
N ALA A 374 -7.46 -16.08 23.53
CA ALA A 374 -6.26 -16.92 23.57
C ALA A 374 -5.08 -16.38 22.72
N ASN A 375 -5.34 -15.46 21.78
CA ASN A 375 -4.33 -14.79 20.95
C ASN A 375 -4.02 -13.38 21.47
N GLY A 376 -4.47 -13.03 22.67
CA GLY A 376 -4.31 -11.70 23.27
C GLY A 376 -5.24 -10.63 22.68
N ARG A 377 -6.14 -10.98 21.76
CA ARG A 377 -7.02 -10.01 21.09
C ARG A 377 -8.24 -9.74 21.96
N GLN A 378 -8.45 -8.47 22.30
CA GLN A 378 -9.64 -8.05 23.04
C GLN A 378 -10.82 -7.80 22.09
N ALA A 379 -11.97 -8.38 22.44
CA ALA A 379 -13.24 -8.10 21.77
C ALA A 379 -13.78 -6.74 22.21
N ALA A 380 -14.43 -6.02 21.31
CA ALA A 380 -15.18 -4.81 21.67
C ALA A 380 -16.58 -5.24 22.10
N GLU A 381 -16.93 -5.00 23.37
CA GLU A 381 -18.23 -5.31 23.95
C GLU A 381 -19.07 -4.03 24.04
N GLN A 382 -20.34 -4.09 23.64
CA GLN A 382 -21.23 -2.93 23.70
C GLN A 382 -21.59 -2.60 25.14
N VAL A 383 -21.65 -1.30 25.47
CA VAL A 383 -22.13 -0.79 26.75
C VAL A 383 -23.62 -0.46 26.59
N PRO A 384 -24.55 -1.27 27.15
CA PRO A 384 -25.99 -1.04 26.96
C PRO A 384 -26.44 0.32 27.51
N GLY A 385 -27.39 0.97 26.84
CA GLY A 385 -27.93 2.26 27.28
C GLY A 385 -27.03 3.46 26.93
N SER A 386 -25.96 3.24 26.17
CA SER A 386 -25.04 4.29 25.71
C SER A 386 -25.31 4.74 24.27
N GLU A 387 -26.43 4.30 23.70
CA GLU A 387 -26.79 4.57 22.31
C GLU A 387 -27.07 6.07 22.10
N HIS A 388 -26.51 6.62 21.03
CA HIS A 388 -26.70 8.02 20.65
C HIS A 388 -26.46 8.18 19.15
N VAL A 389 -26.89 9.31 18.58
CA VAL A 389 -26.68 9.61 17.16
C VAL A 389 -25.52 10.60 17.03
N ILE A 390 -24.61 10.32 16.09
CA ILE A 390 -23.66 11.30 15.57
C ILE A 390 -24.21 11.81 14.24
N ASP A 391 -24.47 13.11 14.17
CA ASP A 391 -24.95 13.73 12.93
C ASP A 391 -23.92 13.60 11.80
N ALA A 392 -24.40 13.28 10.60
CA ALA A 392 -23.57 13.10 9.42
C ALA A 392 -24.37 13.44 8.16
N ASP A 393 -23.73 14.09 7.20
CA ASP A 393 -24.26 14.32 5.86
C ASP A 393 -23.61 13.36 4.84
N ALA A 394 -22.49 12.75 5.21
CA ALA A 394 -21.83 11.67 4.48
C ALA A 394 -21.19 10.67 5.44
N VAL A 395 -21.27 9.38 5.09
CA VAL A 395 -20.66 8.27 5.83
C VAL A 395 -19.73 7.50 4.90
N VAL A 396 -18.48 7.28 5.32
CA VAL A 396 -17.53 6.47 4.56
C VAL A 396 -17.22 5.19 5.34
N MET A 397 -17.52 4.03 4.76
CA MET A 397 -17.27 2.71 5.35
C MET A 397 -15.85 2.23 5.01
N ALA A 398 -15.01 2.08 6.04
CA ALA A 398 -13.60 1.70 5.94
C ALA A 398 -13.28 0.48 6.83
N PHE A 399 -14.09 -0.58 6.71
CA PHE A 399 -13.95 -1.82 7.51
C PHE A 399 -12.92 -2.82 6.98
N GLY A 400 -12.30 -2.54 5.84
CA GLY A 400 -11.34 -3.40 5.16
C GLY A 400 -11.91 -4.04 3.91
N PHE A 401 -11.13 -4.93 3.29
CA PHE A 401 -11.43 -5.52 2.00
C PHE A 401 -11.31 -7.03 2.04
N ARG A 402 -11.92 -7.67 1.04
CA ARG A 402 -11.85 -9.11 0.79
C ARG A 402 -11.58 -9.36 -0.69
N PRO A 403 -11.11 -10.58 -1.04
CA PRO A 403 -11.05 -11.00 -2.42
C PRO A 403 -12.39 -10.81 -3.12
N HIS A 404 -12.34 -10.27 -4.33
CA HIS A 404 -13.51 -10.12 -5.17
C HIS A 404 -13.74 -11.41 -5.95
N ARG A 405 -14.98 -11.66 -6.39
CA ARG A 405 -15.28 -12.81 -7.24
C ARG A 405 -14.60 -12.64 -8.60
N MET A 406 -13.89 -13.68 -9.03
CA MET A 406 -13.26 -13.77 -10.35
C MET A 406 -13.94 -14.91 -11.10
N ASP A 407 -15.13 -14.67 -11.64
CA ASP A 407 -15.90 -15.73 -12.30
C ASP A 407 -15.18 -16.30 -13.53
N TRP A 408 -14.37 -15.47 -14.21
CA TRP A 408 -13.49 -15.87 -15.30
C TRP A 408 -12.38 -16.84 -14.87
N LEU A 409 -12.03 -16.91 -13.58
CA LEU A 409 -10.99 -17.80 -13.07
C LEU A 409 -11.54 -19.20 -12.75
N ALA A 410 -12.84 -19.30 -12.47
CA ALA A 410 -13.48 -20.52 -11.98
C ALA A 410 -13.39 -21.70 -12.98
N ALA A 411 -13.26 -21.42 -14.28
CA ALA A 411 -13.14 -22.42 -15.33
C ALA A 411 -11.72 -23.01 -15.50
N HIS A 412 -10.72 -22.52 -14.76
CA HIS A 412 -9.30 -22.81 -15.01
C HIS A 412 -8.60 -23.58 -13.89
N ASP A 413 -9.35 -24.35 -13.10
CA ASP A 413 -8.80 -25.22 -12.05
C ASP A 413 -7.89 -24.48 -11.05
N VAL A 414 -8.32 -23.29 -10.63
CA VAL A 414 -7.66 -22.52 -9.56
C VAL A 414 -8.49 -22.60 -8.29
N GLN A 415 -7.92 -23.26 -7.27
CA GLN A 415 -8.57 -23.43 -5.99
C GLN A 415 -8.53 -22.13 -5.17
N LEU A 416 -9.64 -21.84 -4.52
CA LEU A 416 -9.78 -20.74 -3.56
C LEU A 416 -9.95 -21.29 -2.15
N ASP A 417 -9.50 -20.54 -1.15
CA ASP A 417 -9.77 -20.85 0.24
C ASP A 417 -11.21 -20.46 0.66
N LYS A 418 -11.56 -20.72 1.92
CA LYS A 418 -12.89 -20.43 2.46
C LYS A 418 -13.23 -18.93 2.48
N GLN A 419 -12.23 -18.07 2.36
CA GLN A 419 -12.35 -16.61 2.34
C GLN A 419 -12.31 -16.04 0.92
N GLY A 420 -12.20 -16.90 -0.11
CA GLY A 420 -12.13 -16.52 -1.51
C GLY A 420 -10.73 -16.11 -1.99
N ARG A 421 -9.67 -16.33 -1.19
CA ARG A 421 -8.28 -16.06 -1.61
C ARG A 421 -7.78 -17.17 -2.50
N ILE A 422 -6.93 -16.84 -3.47
CA ILE A 422 -6.28 -17.82 -4.35
C ILE A 422 -5.31 -18.65 -3.52
N LEU A 423 -5.41 -19.98 -3.61
CA LEU A 423 -4.44 -20.89 -3.02
C LEU A 423 -3.20 -20.97 -3.91
N ALA A 424 -2.12 -20.32 -3.47
CA ALA A 424 -0.82 -20.30 -4.12
C ALA A 424 0.29 -20.34 -3.05
N PRO A 425 0.63 -21.52 -2.51
CA PRO A 425 1.57 -21.64 -1.40
C PRO A 425 2.99 -21.23 -1.80
N GLU A 426 3.71 -20.57 -0.90
CA GLU A 426 5.13 -20.23 -1.12
C GLU A 426 6.03 -21.47 -1.17
N GLY A 427 5.69 -22.52 -0.38
CA GLY A 427 6.53 -23.72 -0.20
C GLY A 427 6.27 -24.87 -1.18
N SER A 428 5.59 -24.65 -2.30
CA SER A 428 5.48 -25.65 -3.39
C SER A 428 6.79 -25.77 -4.18
N ASP A 429 6.90 -26.81 -5.02
CA ASP A 429 8.06 -27.03 -5.89
C ASP A 429 8.37 -25.81 -6.76
N ASN A 430 7.32 -25.15 -7.26
CA ASN A 430 7.38 -23.81 -7.84
C ASN A 430 6.65 -22.85 -6.90
N ALA A 431 7.37 -21.92 -6.27
CA ALA A 431 6.78 -20.99 -5.31
C ALA A 431 5.60 -20.22 -5.93
N PHE A 432 4.50 -20.09 -5.17
CA PHE A 432 3.30 -19.34 -5.59
C PHE A 432 2.56 -19.91 -6.82
N GLN A 433 2.82 -21.16 -7.18
CA GLN A 433 2.04 -21.88 -8.18
C GLN A 433 0.66 -22.22 -7.61
N THR A 434 -0.39 -22.00 -8.41
CA THR A 434 -1.76 -22.40 -8.04
C THR A 434 -1.99 -23.89 -8.32
N SER A 435 -3.21 -24.39 -8.10
CA SER A 435 -3.58 -25.74 -8.54
C SER A 435 -3.50 -25.92 -10.06
N ASN A 436 -3.56 -24.84 -10.85
CA ASN A 436 -3.27 -24.89 -12.27
C ASN A 436 -1.76 -24.70 -12.51
N PRO A 437 -1.06 -25.64 -13.18
CA PRO A 437 0.38 -25.58 -13.36
C PRO A 437 0.90 -24.34 -14.11
N LYS A 438 0.10 -23.75 -15.00
CA LYS A 438 0.48 -22.55 -15.75
C LYS A 438 0.18 -21.25 -15.02
N ILE A 439 -0.54 -21.28 -13.90
CA ILE A 439 -1.02 -20.08 -13.21
C ILE A 439 -0.33 -19.94 -11.86
N PHE A 440 0.24 -18.77 -11.64
CA PHE A 440 0.84 -18.32 -10.40
C PHE A 440 0.06 -17.14 -9.83
N ALA A 441 0.14 -16.90 -8.52
CA ALA A 441 -0.55 -15.76 -7.90
C ALA A 441 0.20 -15.22 -6.70
N GLY A 442 0.08 -13.93 -6.42
CA GLY A 442 0.73 -13.32 -5.25
C GLY A 442 0.12 -11.99 -4.82
N GLY A 443 0.58 -11.49 -3.68
CA GLY A 443 0.04 -10.28 -3.06
C GLY A 443 -1.32 -10.51 -2.40
N ASP A 444 -2.11 -9.45 -2.30
CA ASP A 444 -3.36 -9.47 -1.52
C ASP A 444 -4.38 -10.51 -2.01
N ALA A 445 -4.33 -10.94 -3.27
CA ALA A 445 -5.22 -11.98 -3.79
C ALA A 445 -4.98 -13.36 -3.14
N VAL A 446 -3.76 -13.61 -2.64
CA VAL A 446 -3.36 -14.85 -1.95
C VAL A 446 -3.37 -14.65 -0.44
N ARG A 447 -2.81 -13.54 0.03
CA ARG A 447 -2.65 -13.26 1.47
C ARG A 447 -3.90 -12.68 2.12
N GLY A 448 -4.68 -11.89 1.39
CA GLY A 448 -5.58 -10.88 1.92
C GLY A 448 -4.87 -9.53 2.06
N SER A 449 -5.64 -8.45 2.31
CA SER A 449 -5.08 -7.09 2.35
C SER A 449 -3.94 -6.97 3.37
N ASP A 450 -2.74 -6.66 2.89
CA ASP A 450 -1.52 -6.53 3.68
C ASP A 450 -0.66 -5.34 3.18
N LEU A 451 0.63 -5.30 3.55
CA LEU A 451 1.56 -4.24 3.20
C LEU A 451 2.07 -4.36 1.75
N VAL A 452 2.31 -3.20 1.12
CA VAL A 452 2.90 -3.06 -0.21
C VAL A 452 4.20 -3.88 -0.36
N VAL A 453 5.08 -3.81 0.63
CA VAL A 453 6.37 -4.52 0.61
C VAL A 453 6.21 -6.04 0.69
N THR A 454 5.15 -6.55 1.33
CA THR A 454 4.84 -7.97 1.31
C THR A 454 4.41 -8.41 -0.08
N ALA A 455 3.53 -7.63 -0.74
CA ALA A 455 3.11 -7.91 -2.11
C ALA A 455 4.30 -7.89 -3.10
N ILE A 456 5.25 -6.96 -2.94
CA ILE A 456 6.50 -6.94 -3.71
C ILE A 456 7.30 -8.22 -3.47
N ALA A 457 7.51 -8.61 -2.20
CA ALA A 457 8.27 -9.83 -1.86
C ALA A 457 7.65 -11.09 -2.49
N GLU A 458 6.32 -11.23 -2.42
CA GLU A 458 5.60 -12.36 -3.02
C GLU A 458 5.66 -12.34 -4.55
N GLY A 459 5.50 -11.17 -5.18
CA GLY A 459 5.62 -11.04 -6.64
C GLY A 459 7.01 -11.45 -7.16
N ARG A 460 8.07 -11.08 -6.43
CA ARG A 460 9.45 -11.47 -6.74
C ARG A 460 9.66 -12.97 -6.60
N LYS A 461 9.23 -13.56 -5.48
CA LYS A 461 9.32 -15.01 -5.27
C LYS A 461 8.48 -15.81 -6.27
N ALA A 462 7.33 -15.30 -6.67
CA ALA A 462 6.51 -15.91 -7.71
C ALA A 462 7.22 -15.88 -9.08
N ALA A 463 7.97 -14.82 -9.40
CA ALA A 463 8.82 -14.80 -10.59
C ALA A 463 9.89 -15.90 -10.54
N ASP A 464 10.53 -16.14 -9.39
CA ASP A 464 11.46 -17.27 -9.22
C ASP A 464 10.77 -18.61 -9.46
N GLY A 465 9.56 -18.80 -8.93
CA GLY A 465 8.74 -19.98 -9.17
C GLY A 465 8.35 -20.17 -10.65
N ILE A 466 8.01 -19.09 -11.34
CA ILE A 466 7.72 -19.10 -12.78
C ILE A 466 8.97 -19.48 -13.58
N MET A 467 10.14 -18.91 -13.26
CA MET A 467 11.39 -19.25 -13.95
C MET A 467 11.77 -20.71 -13.75
N ASN A 468 11.61 -21.24 -12.53
CA ASN A 468 11.81 -22.67 -12.25
C ASN A 468 10.87 -23.55 -13.08
N TYR A 469 9.59 -23.19 -13.17
CA TYR A 469 8.61 -23.89 -14.00
C TYR A 469 8.93 -23.85 -15.49
N LEU A 470 9.50 -22.74 -15.97
CA LEU A 470 9.87 -22.53 -17.37
C LEU A 470 11.25 -23.08 -17.74
N GLU A 471 12.02 -23.54 -16.75
CA GLU A 471 13.40 -24.03 -16.86
C GLU A 471 14.37 -22.98 -17.45
N VAL A 472 14.30 -21.72 -16.96
CA VAL A 472 15.12 -20.59 -17.44
C VAL A 472 15.87 -19.85 -16.35
#